data_AF-A0A4R9LNV2-F1
#
_entry.id   AF-A0A4R9LNV2-F1
#
_cell.length_a   1.000
_cell.length_b   1.000
_cell.length_c   1.000
_cell.angle_alpha   90.00
_cell.angle_beta   90.00
_cell.angle_gamma   90.00
#
_symmetry.space_group_name_H-M   'P 1'
#
loop_
_entity.id
_entity.type
_entity.pdbx_description
1 polymer ?
#
loop_
_entity_poly.entity_id
_entity_poly.type
_entity_poly.pdbx_seq_one_letter_code
_entity_poly.pdbx_strand_id
1 'polypeptide(L)'
;MFSELIFFCNELENFIYKNQIQEFSDENDDAYYAEQFLGMIHKESLKIPQSEKLKYPKVPWDKMDSFWAKDLTRAYEYIDKKMLYSICAYEIPKIKKELKPN
;
A
#
# COMPACT_ATOMS: atom_id res chain seq x y z
N MET A 1 12.68 -13.24 -0.53
CA MET A 1 12.98 -11.83 -0.88
C MET A 1 11.76 -10.94 -0.64
N PHE A 2 10.57 -11.28 -1.13
CA PHE A 2 9.36 -10.45 -0.93
C PHE A 2 8.65 -10.62 0.42
N SER A 3 9.21 -11.37 1.38
CA SER A 3 8.51 -11.76 2.61
C SER A 3 8.05 -10.57 3.46
N GLU A 4 8.92 -9.59 3.69
CA GLU A 4 8.59 -8.38 4.46
C GLU A 4 7.55 -7.51 3.74
N LEU A 5 7.70 -7.31 2.42
CA LEU A 5 6.72 -6.58 1.62
C LEU A 5 5.33 -7.25 1.67
N ILE A 6 5.28 -8.57 1.50
CA ILE A 6 4.04 -9.35 1.58
C ILE A 6 3.46 -9.32 2.99
N PHE A 7 4.31 -9.35 4.02
CA PHE A 7 3.88 -9.22 5.41
C PHE A 7 3.12 -7.91 5.64
N PHE A 8 3.71 -6.75 5.31
CA PHE A 8 3.03 -5.47 5.48
C PHE A 8 1.79 -5.31 4.60
N CYS A 9 1.77 -5.88 3.38
CA CYS A 9 0.57 -5.92 2.57
C CYS A 9 -0.57 -6.69 3.27
N ASN A 10 -0.27 -7.82 3.92
CA ASN A 10 -1.26 -8.57 4.70
C ASN A 10 -1.72 -7.81 5.94
N GLU A 11 -0.80 -7.16 6.65
CA GLU A 11 -1.16 -6.39 7.85
C GLU A 11 -2.10 -5.23 7.51
N LEU A 12 -1.84 -4.51 6.41
CA LEU A 12 -2.74 -3.46 5.93
C LEU A 12 -4.10 -4.02 5.49
N GLU A 13 -4.12 -5.11 4.72
CA GLU A 13 -5.38 -5.75 4.30
C GLU A 13 -6.20 -6.24 5.50
N ASN A 14 -5.54 -6.84 6.50
CA ASN A 14 -6.15 -7.26 7.75
C ASN A 14 -6.68 -6.07 8.55
N PHE A 15 -5.93 -4.97 8.61
CA PHE A 15 -6.35 -3.74 9.28
C PHE A 15 -7.65 -3.19 8.67
N ILE A 16 -7.72 -3.09 7.33
CA ILE A 16 -8.94 -2.66 6.63
C ILE A 16 -10.10 -3.63 6.89
N TYR A 17 -9.88 -4.93 6.70
CA TYR A 17 -10.94 -5.92 6.75
C TYR A 17 -11.48 -6.17 8.16
N LYS A 18 -10.59 -6.37 9.15
CA LYS A 18 -11.00 -6.71 10.52
C LYS A 18 -11.71 -5.55 11.20
N ASN A 19 -11.32 -4.32 10.90
CA ASN A 19 -11.98 -3.11 11.41
C ASN A 19 -13.18 -2.69 10.56
N GLN A 20 -13.52 -3.43 9.49
CA GLN A 20 -14.64 -3.13 8.58
C GLN A 20 -14.59 -1.70 8.03
N ILE A 21 -13.38 -1.20 7.74
CA ILE A 21 -13.18 0.17 7.24
C ILE A 21 -13.77 0.26 5.83
N GLN A 22 -14.74 1.15 5.65
CA GLN A 22 -15.37 1.44 4.36
C GLN A 22 -14.93 2.78 3.77
N GLU A 23 -14.48 3.68 4.63
CA GLU A 23 -13.88 4.97 4.29
C GLU A 23 -13.01 5.45 5.46
N PHE A 24 -12.12 6.40 5.20
CA PHE A 24 -11.37 7.07 6.26
C PHE A 24 -12.05 8.38 6.65
N SER A 25 -12.23 8.61 7.96
CA SER A 25 -12.81 9.85 8.51
C SER A 25 -11.75 10.69 9.22
N ASP A 26 -12.09 11.92 9.62
CA ASP A 26 -11.27 12.75 10.52
C ASP A 26 -11.54 12.47 12.00
N GLU A 27 -12.54 11.64 12.29
CA GLU A 27 -12.99 11.34 13.66
C GLU A 27 -12.17 10.23 14.32
N ASN A 28 -11.28 9.59 13.55
CA ASN A 28 -10.41 8.53 14.03
C ASN A 28 -9.04 8.56 13.33
N ASP A 29 -8.12 7.74 13.84
CA ASP A 29 -6.74 7.67 13.37
C ASP A 29 -6.53 6.60 12.28
N ASP A 30 -7.60 6.03 11.70
CA ASP A 30 -7.48 4.91 10.76
C ASP A 30 -6.68 5.29 9.51
N ALA A 31 -6.88 6.53 9.02
CA ALA A 31 -6.12 7.08 7.90
C ALA A 31 -4.62 7.11 8.21
N TYR A 32 -4.28 7.58 9.42
CA TYR A 32 -2.90 7.68 9.87
C TYR A 32 -2.25 6.30 9.94
N TYR A 33 -2.92 5.31 10.53
CA TYR A 33 -2.40 3.93 10.59
C TYR A 33 -2.22 3.32 9.19
N ALA A 34 -3.18 3.55 8.29
CA ALA A 34 -3.06 3.11 6.90
C ALA A 34 -1.85 3.74 6.19
N GLU A 35 -1.59 5.04 6.39
CA GLU A 35 -0.39 5.70 5.87
C GLU A 35 0.90 5.11 6.46
N GLN A 36 0.93 4.76 7.75
CA GLN A 36 2.10 4.11 8.36
C GLN A 36 2.39 2.75 7.69
N PHE A 37 1.35 1.95 7.43
CA PHE A 37 1.51 0.69 6.70
C PHE A 37 2.00 0.89 5.27
N LEU A 38 1.42 1.85 4.53
CA LEU A 38 1.92 2.22 3.20
C LEU A 38 3.40 2.66 3.28
N GLY A 39 3.79 3.34 4.36
CA GLY A 39 5.18 3.77 4.60
C GLY A 39 6.13 2.59 4.72
N MET A 40 5.71 1.53 5.41
CA MET A 40 6.49 0.30 5.50
C MET A 40 6.55 -0.44 4.16
N ILE A 41 5.41 -0.54 3.44
CA ILE A 41 5.35 -1.16 2.11
C ILE A 41 6.29 -0.45 1.13
N HIS A 42 6.29 0.88 1.11
CA HIS A 42 7.20 1.68 0.32
C HIS A 42 8.67 1.40 0.68
N LYS A 43 9.02 1.41 1.97
CA LYS A 43 10.39 1.11 2.44
C LYS A 43 10.85 -0.27 2.01
N GLU A 44 9.99 -1.29 2.09
CA GLU A 44 10.34 -2.64 1.63
C GLU A 44 10.44 -2.73 0.11
N SER A 45 9.58 -2.02 -0.64
CA SER A 45 9.65 -1.96 -2.11
C SER A 45 10.99 -1.42 -2.60
N LEU A 46 11.52 -0.38 -1.95
CA LEU A 46 12.80 0.23 -2.30
C LEU A 46 14.01 -0.70 -2.10
N LYS A 47 13.91 -1.71 -1.23
CA LYS A 47 14.99 -2.69 -1.00
C LYS A 47 15.09 -3.75 -2.09
N ILE A 48 14.05 -3.89 -2.92
CA ILE A 48 14.00 -4.93 -3.95
C ILE A 48 14.79 -4.45 -5.18
N PRO A 49 15.78 -5.23 -5.66
CA PRO A 49 16.54 -4.88 -6.85
C PRO A 49 15.68 -4.77 -8.10
N GLN A 50 16.01 -3.84 -9.00
CA GLN A 50 15.27 -3.65 -10.25
C GLN A 50 15.19 -4.93 -11.10
N SER A 51 16.26 -5.74 -11.12
CA SER A 51 16.29 -7.03 -11.83
C SER A 51 15.23 -8.01 -11.34
N GLU A 52 14.83 -7.93 -10.07
CA GLU A 52 13.78 -8.77 -9.48
C GLU A 52 12.40 -8.18 -9.78
N LYS A 53 12.24 -6.85 -9.69
CA LYS A 53 11.00 -6.14 -10.04
C LYS A 53 10.56 -6.43 -11.48
N LEU A 54 11.50 -6.46 -12.41
CA LEU A 54 11.25 -6.74 -13.83
C LEU A 54 10.63 -8.12 -14.09
N LYS A 55 10.78 -9.09 -13.18
CA LYS A 55 10.15 -10.41 -13.28
C LYS A 55 8.64 -10.38 -12.97
N TYR A 56 8.16 -9.32 -12.33
CA TYR A 56 6.77 -9.14 -11.88
C TYR A 56 6.19 -7.83 -12.46
N PRO A 57 6.00 -7.71 -13.78
CA PRO A 57 5.60 -6.47 -14.43
C PRO A 57 4.16 -6.02 -14.10
N LYS A 58 3.34 -6.91 -13.53
CA LYS A 58 1.98 -6.60 -13.07
C LYS A 58 1.94 -5.93 -11.69
N VAL A 59 3.03 -5.99 -10.94
CA VAL A 59 3.15 -5.30 -9.65
C VAL A 59 3.45 -3.83 -9.93
N PRO A 60 2.70 -2.88 -9.34
CA PRO A 60 2.88 -1.45 -9.58
C PRO A 60 4.09 -0.90 -8.81
N TRP A 61 5.29 -1.36 -9.15
CA TRP A 61 6.55 -0.98 -8.48
C TRP A 61 6.75 0.53 -8.43
N ASP A 62 6.59 1.22 -9.55
CA ASP A 62 6.77 2.67 -9.64
C ASP A 62 5.83 3.42 -8.70
N LYS A 63 4.60 2.93 -8.51
CA LYS A 63 3.66 3.53 -7.55
C LYS A 63 4.15 3.32 -6.12
N MET A 64 4.54 2.10 -5.74
CA MET A 64 5.05 1.82 -4.39
C MET A 64 6.34 2.61 -4.09
N ASP A 65 7.27 2.64 -5.04
CA ASP A 65 8.56 3.33 -4.91
C ASP A 65 8.41 4.86 -4.86
N SER A 66 7.36 5.40 -5.44
CA SER A 66 7.02 6.83 -5.36
C SER A 66 6.03 7.15 -4.23
N PHE A 67 5.71 6.18 -3.36
CA PHE A 67 4.70 6.34 -2.30
C PHE A 67 3.34 6.82 -2.85
N TRP A 68 2.95 6.32 -4.02
CA TRP A 68 1.72 6.73 -4.73
C TRP A 68 1.60 8.25 -4.87
N ALA A 69 2.70 9.01 -4.92
CA ALA A 69 2.67 10.48 -4.88
C ALA A 69 1.85 11.13 -6.01
N LYS A 70 1.66 10.43 -7.14
CA LYS A 70 0.80 10.88 -8.24
C LYS A 70 -0.69 10.66 -7.96
N ASP A 71 -1.03 9.61 -7.21
CA ASP A 71 -2.42 9.23 -6.91
C ASP A 71 -2.89 9.95 -5.63
N LEU A 72 -2.09 9.90 -4.57
CA LEU A 72 -2.30 10.61 -3.32
C LEU A 72 -2.05 12.11 -3.53
N THR A 73 -3.05 12.79 -4.09
CA THR A 73 -3.05 14.25 -4.21
C THR A 73 -2.87 14.83 -2.82
N ARG A 74 -1.72 15.49 -2.59
CA ARG A 74 -1.42 16.20 -1.34
C ARG A 74 -1.56 17.69 -1.59
N ALA A 75 -2.58 18.29 -1.00
CA ALA A 75 -2.69 19.75 -0.91
C ALA A 75 -2.37 20.14 0.54
N TYR A 76 -1.23 20.80 0.74
CA TYR A 76 -0.69 21.07 2.08
C TYR A 76 -0.50 19.78 2.90
N GLU A 77 -1.23 19.63 4.01
CA GLU A 77 -1.22 18.48 4.92
C GLU A 77 -2.39 17.50 4.68
N TYR A 78 -3.30 17.82 3.75
CA TYR A 78 -4.47 16.98 3.50
C TYR A 78 -4.16 15.91 2.45
N ILE A 79 -4.30 14.65 2.84
CA ILE A 79 -4.32 13.50 1.95
C ILE A 79 -5.75 13.25 1.45
N ASP A 80 -5.90 12.92 0.16
CA ASP A 80 -7.16 12.42 -0.35
C ASP A 80 -7.48 11.05 0.28
N LYS A 81 -8.35 11.06 1.29
CA LYS A 81 -8.77 9.88 2.05
C LYS A 81 -9.50 8.85 1.21
N LYS A 82 -10.25 9.27 0.18
CA LYS A 82 -10.93 8.34 -0.72
C LYS A 82 -9.90 7.60 -1.57
N MET A 83 -8.89 8.31 -2.05
CA MET A 83 -7.78 7.68 -2.77
C MET A 83 -6.96 6.77 -1.87
N LEU A 84 -6.63 7.22 -0.65
CA LEU A 84 -5.92 6.41 0.35
C LEU A 84 -6.67 5.11 0.61
N TYR A 85 -7.98 5.19 0.85
CA TYR A 85 -8.82 4.00 1.03
C TYR A 85 -8.77 3.08 -0.19
N SER A 86 -8.90 3.64 -1.38
CA SER A 86 -8.88 2.87 -2.64
C SER A 86 -7.57 2.10 -2.81
N ILE A 87 -6.43 2.72 -2.52
CA ILE A 87 -5.12 2.07 -2.56
C ILE A 87 -5.07 0.92 -1.55
N CYS A 88 -5.39 1.20 -0.29
CA CYS A 88 -5.32 0.22 0.81
C CYS A 88 -6.26 -0.98 0.60
N ALA A 89 -7.50 -0.72 0.18
CA ALA A 89 -8.54 -1.75 0.06
C ALA A 89 -8.48 -2.53 -1.27
N TYR A 90 -7.98 -1.92 -2.35
CA TYR A 90 -8.10 -2.52 -3.69
C TYR A 90 -6.79 -2.68 -4.45
N GLU A 91 -5.78 -1.83 -4.26
CA GLU A 91 -4.47 -2.01 -4.93
C GLU A 91 -3.57 -2.95 -4.14
N ILE A 92 -3.43 -2.74 -2.82
CA ILE A 92 -2.53 -3.55 -1.97
C ILE A 92 -2.83 -5.05 -2.02
N PRO A 93 -4.09 -5.52 -1.96
CA PRO A 93 -4.38 -6.95 -2.04
C PRO A 93 -3.98 -7.60 -3.37
N LYS A 94 -3.89 -6.82 -4.46
CA LYS A 94 -3.45 -7.32 -5.78
C LYS A 94 -1.95 -7.57 -5.80
N ILE A 95 -1.14 -6.72 -5.16
CA ILE A 95 0.32 -6.90 -5.06
C ILE A 95 0.66 -8.26 -4.44
N LYS A 96 -0.02 -8.61 -3.34
CA LYS A 96 0.15 -9.92 -2.70
C LYS A 96 -0.14 -11.09 -3.64
N LYS A 97 -1.23 -11.01 -4.41
CA LYS A 97 -1.64 -12.08 -5.33
C LYS A 97 -0.61 -12.32 -6.43
N GLU A 98 0.03 -11.25 -6.90
CA GLU A 98 1.07 -11.34 -7.93
C GLU A 98 2.43 -11.82 -7.38
N LEU A 99 2.74 -11.54 -6.10
CA LEU A 99 4.02 -11.89 -5.48
C LEU A 99 4.03 -13.23 -4.72
N LYS A 100 2.86 -13.81 -4.42
CA LYS A 100 2.78 -15.18 -3.92
C LYS A 100 2.96 -16.15 -5.09
N PRO A 101 3.95 -17.05 -5.08
CA PRO A 101 3.97 -18.15 -6.03
C PRO A 101 2.78 -19.06 -5.75
N ASN A 102 2.13 -19.55 -6.81
CA ASN A 102 1.24 -20.72 -6.72
C ASN A 102 2.00 -21.93 -6.18
#